data_AF-A0AAX4PL76-F1
#
_entry.id   AF-A0AAX4PL76-F1
#
_cell.length_a   1.000
_cell.length_b   1.000
_cell.length_c   1.000
_cell.angle_alpha   90.00
_cell.angle_beta   90.00
_cell.angle_gamma   90.00
#
_symmetry.space_group_name_H-M   'P 1'
#
loop_
_entity.id
_entity.type
_entity.pdbx_description
1 polymer ?
#
loop_
_entity_poly.entity_id
_entity_poly.type
_entity_poly.pdbx_seq_one_letter_code
_entity_poly.pdbx_strand_id
1 'polypeptide(L)'
;MGDDGGGTKSGGELVGRTVSFLSKRDGIDKLLKLAKYLSSLGIEVGAGGKGANLSGLRDLEKALSLSRKAFRLGKFLGNVNKLAKLRERERRRAELRARMRREQEQERRSASSSSSSSAVATATTKEEFRCLVEENYFLSRRAFVLLSLVSNCSEGAYYFLDQIQFFVKAKVLKKSDAIKTLRKTAAVAELVSYVADTILLVLDGGDGEKKYFSATQNVVDFLMALNDVRERETDLGDPRFLSALGIVSAAIGIRDKWL
;
A
#
# COMPACT_ATOMS: atom_id res chain seq x y z
N MET A 1 20.94 24.40 -42.21
CA MET A 1 19.81 24.62 -41.29
C MET A 1 19.53 23.32 -40.57
N GLY A 2 20.01 23.19 -39.33
CA GLY A 2 19.74 22.03 -38.48
C GLY A 2 18.38 22.22 -37.81
N ASP A 3 17.46 21.33 -38.11
CA ASP A 3 16.16 21.20 -37.45
C ASP A 3 16.37 20.37 -36.18
N ASP A 4 16.52 21.02 -35.02
CA ASP A 4 16.60 20.35 -33.73
C ASP A 4 15.18 19.98 -33.29
N GLY A 5 14.83 18.72 -33.54
CA GLY A 5 13.61 18.08 -33.10
C GLY A 5 13.46 18.11 -31.57
N GLY A 6 12.67 19.07 -31.08
CA GLY A 6 12.12 19.12 -29.73
C GLY A 6 11.10 18.00 -29.50
N GLY A 7 11.57 16.75 -29.43
CA GLY A 7 10.76 15.55 -29.22
C GLY A 7 10.84 15.01 -27.79
N THR A 8 9.83 15.32 -26.97
CA THR A 8 9.29 14.45 -25.90
C THR A 8 10.26 13.85 -24.86
N LYS A 9 10.95 14.67 -24.05
CA LYS A 9 11.57 14.22 -22.77
C LYS A 9 10.77 14.54 -21.51
N SER A 10 9.54 15.07 -21.62
CA SER A 10 8.86 15.72 -20.49
C SER A 10 8.12 14.77 -19.53
N GLY A 11 7.30 13.83 -20.01
CA GLY A 11 6.39 13.06 -19.14
C GLY A 11 7.06 12.02 -18.24
N GLY A 12 7.97 11.22 -18.80
CA GLY A 12 8.64 10.14 -18.05
C GLY A 12 9.60 10.65 -16.97
N GLU A 13 10.32 11.73 -17.28
CA GLU A 13 11.26 12.37 -16.35
C GLU A 13 10.54 13.09 -15.21
N LEU A 14 9.45 13.81 -15.52
CA LEU A 14 8.59 14.41 -14.50
C LEU A 14 7.99 13.35 -13.58
N VAL A 15 7.48 12.24 -14.12
CA VAL A 15 6.97 11.12 -13.31
C VAL A 15 8.08 10.52 -12.44
N GLY A 16 9.29 10.37 -12.95
CA GLY A 16 10.44 9.88 -12.18
C GLY A 16 10.83 10.81 -11.03
N ARG A 17 10.90 12.13 -11.28
CA ARG A 17 11.15 13.14 -10.25
C ARG A 17 10.03 13.15 -9.21
N THR A 18 8.77 13.12 -9.64
CA THR A 18 7.61 13.02 -8.74
C THR A 18 7.69 11.77 -7.88
N VAL A 19 8.01 10.60 -8.44
CA VAL A 19 8.17 9.35 -7.67
C VAL A 19 9.30 9.47 -6.64
N SER A 20 10.44 10.05 -7.02
CA SER A 20 11.55 10.29 -6.08
C SER A 20 11.15 11.26 -4.95
N PHE A 21 10.44 12.34 -5.27
CA PHE A 21 9.87 13.26 -4.27
C PHE A 21 8.85 12.56 -3.37
N LEU A 22 7.98 11.71 -3.93
CA LEU A 22 6.98 10.95 -3.19
C LEU A 22 7.64 9.91 -2.25
N SER A 23 8.74 9.27 -2.65
CA SER A 23 9.50 8.36 -1.79
C SER A 23 10.20 9.10 -0.64
N LYS A 24 10.86 10.23 -0.91
CA LYS A 24 11.46 11.07 0.15
C LYS A 24 10.39 11.53 1.14
N ARG A 25 9.23 11.93 0.63
CA ARG A 25 8.06 12.32 1.42
C ARG A 25 7.51 11.18 2.29
N ASP A 26 7.40 9.97 1.75
CA ASP A 26 6.94 8.79 2.49
C ASP A 26 7.92 8.46 3.64
N GLY A 27 9.21 8.61 3.36
CA GLY A 27 10.27 8.59 4.37
C GLY A 27 10.09 9.59 5.51
N ILE A 28 9.75 10.84 5.18
CA ILE A 28 9.46 11.89 6.17
C ILE A 28 8.24 11.53 7.02
N ASP A 29 7.17 10.97 6.43
CA ASP A 29 6.01 10.50 7.21
C ASP A 29 6.39 9.40 8.21
N LYS A 30 7.27 8.48 7.83
CA LYS A 30 7.78 7.43 8.74
C LYS A 30 8.63 8.03 9.86
N LEU A 31 9.45 9.05 9.59
CA LEU A 31 10.18 9.78 10.63
C LEU A 31 9.24 10.52 11.60
N LEU A 32 8.21 11.18 11.07
CA LEU A 32 7.19 11.81 11.91
C LEU A 32 6.40 10.78 12.73
N LYS A 33 6.20 9.56 12.21
CA LYS A 33 5.62 8.43 12.96
C LYS A 33 6.50 8.09 14.16
N LEU A 34 7.79 7.92 13.92
CA LEU A 34 8.77 7.62 14.97
C LEU A 34 8.78 8.72 16.05
N ALA A 35 8.94 9.98 15.65
CA ALA A 35 8.97 11.12 16.57
C ALA A 35 7.69 11.21 17.40
N LYS A 36 6.51 10.96 16.81
CA LYS A 36 5.24 10.99 17.52
C LYS A 36 5.20 9.94 18.63
N TYR A 37 5.55 8.69 18.32
CA TYR A 37 5.47 7.60 19.29
C TYR A 37 6.57 7.68 20.34
N LEU A 38 7.76 8.21 20.01
CA LEU A 38 8.77 8.55 21.01
C LEU A 38 8.29 9.66 21.96
N SER A 39 7.63 10.69 21.44
CA SER A 39 7.03 11.75 22.26
C SER A 39 5.91 11.20 23.16
N SER A 40 5.08 10.29 22.65
CA SER A 40 3.99 9.64 23.40
C SER A 40 4.56 8.79 24.55
N LEU A 41 5.56 7.96 24.27
CA LEU A 41 6.28 7.18 25.27
C LEU A 41 6.95 8.07 26.32
N GLY A 42 7.56 9.19 25.90
CA GLY A 42 8.16 10.17 26.81
C GLY A 42 7.14 10.82 27.75
N ILE A 43 5.91 11.09 27.28
CA ILE A 43 4.81 11.59 28.12
C ILE A 43 4.36 10.52 29.13
N GLU A 44 4.25 9.25 28.70
CA GLU A 44 3.80 8.12 29.54
C GLU A 44 4.84 7.70 30.60
N VAL A 45 6.12 7.88 30.30
CA VAL A 45 7.23 7.68 31.23
C VAL A 45 7.39 8.90 32.15
N GLY A 46 7.27 10.10 31.59
CA GLY A 46 7.38 11.38 32.29
C GLY A 46 6.19 11.73 33.18
N ALA A 47 5.03 11.09 33.02
CA ALA A 47 3.85 11.27 33.88
C ALA A 47 4.11 10.92 35.36
N GLY A 48 5.23 10.27 35.69
CA GLY A 48 5.72 10.05 37.05
C GLY A 48 6.52 11.21 37.66
N GLY A 49 6.90 12.24 36.89
CA GLY A 49 7.71 13.38 37.34
C GLY A 49 7.10 14.73 36.95
N LYS A 50 6.71 15.54 37.94
CA LYS A 50 6.20 16.91 37.72
C LYS A 50 7.27 17.77 37.02
N GLY A 51 7.09 18.08 35.73
CA GLY A 51 8.00 18.95 34.99
C GLY A 51 7.32 19.74 33.87
N ALA A 52 7.70 21.01 33.72
CA ALA A 52 7.23 21.96 32.70
C ALA A 52 7.46 21.52 31.23
N ASN A 53 8.23 20.45 31.00
CA ASN A 53 8.53 19.91 29.66
C ASN A 53 7.38 19.04 29.08
N LEU A 54 6.41 18.64 29.90
CA LEU A 54 5.26 17.83 29.47
C LEU A 54 4.30 18.57 28.54
N SER A 55 4.16 19.90 28.68
CA SER A 55 3.34 20.71 27.76
C SER A 55 3.99 20.80 26.38
N GLY A 56 5.30 21.04 26.32
CA GLY A 56 6.06 21.07 25.08
C GLY A 56 6.01 19.75 24.30
N LEU A 57 6.13 18.61 24.99
CA LEU A 57 5.98 17.28 24.36
C LEU A 57 4.57 17.05 23.81
N ARG A 58 3.53 17.50 24.52
CA ARG A 58 2.14 17.40 24.02
C ARG A 58 1.90 18.26 22.79
N ASP A 59 2.46 19.45 22.74
CA ASP A 59 2.31 20.33 21.57
C ASP A 59 3.14 19.83 20.38
N LEU A 60 4.31 19.26 20.63
CA LEU A 60 5.08 18.52 19.63
C LEU A 60 4.30 17.31 19.10
N GLU A 61 3.68 16.50 19.96
CA GLU A 61 2.89 15.33 19.55
C GLU A 61 1.69 15.75 18.65
N LYS A 62 1.02 16.86 19.00
CA LYS A 62 -0.05 17.43 18.17
C LYS A 62 0.47 17.90 16.81
N ALA A 63 1.60 18.62 16.78
CA ALA A 63 2.22 19.10 15.55
C ALA A 63 2.64 17.94 14.64
N LEU A 64 3.30 16.92 15.20
CA LEU A 64 3.68 15.70 14.47
C LEU A 64 2.46 14.97 13.93
N SER A 65 1.39 14.87 14.72
CA SER A 65 0.13 14.26 14.28
C SER A 65 -0.53 15.05 13.13
N LEU A 66 -0.45 16.37 13.15
CA LEU A 66 -0.94 17.24 12.08
C LEU A 66 -0.11 17.05 10.79
N SER A 67 1.22 17.08 10.89
CA SER A 67 2.10 16.88 9.75
C SER A 67 1.84 15.52 9.08
N ARG A 68 1.69 14.45 9.85
CA ARG A 68 1.38 13.11 9.30
C ARG A 68 0.07 13.08 8.53
N LYS A 69 -0.96 13.80 8.99
CA LYS A 69 -2.24 13.89 8.28
C LYS A 69 -2.10 14.56 6.92
N ALA A 70 -1.31 15.63 6.84
CA ALA A 70 -1.00 16.28 5.57
C ALA A 70 -0.25 15.34 4.61
N PHE A 71 0.69 14.52 5.11
CA PHE A 71 1.39 13.54 4.29
C PHE A 71 0.48 12.38 3.83
N ARG A 72 -0.51 11.96 4.62
CA ARG A 72 -1.52 10.95 4.23
C ARG A 72 -2.38 11.38 3.04
N LEU A 73 -2.76 12.66 2.95
CA LEU A 73 -3.46 13.18 1.76
C LEU A 73 -2.62 12.95 0.50
N GLY A 74 -1.32 13.15 0.64
CA GLY A 74 -0.37 12.83 -0.40
C GLY A 74 -0.30 11.33 -0.77
N LYS A 75 -0.50 10.41 0.19
CA LYS A 75 -0.54 8.96 -0.06
C LYS A 75 -1.83 8.55 -0.77
N PHE A 76 -2.95 9.14 -0.37
CA PHE A 76 -4.23 8.96 -1.06
C PHE A 76 -4.10 9.28 -2.56
N LEU A 77 -3.59 10.46 -2.91
CA LEU A 77 -3.35 10.84 -4.31
C LEU A 77 -2.37 9.89 -5.03
N GLY A 78 -1.37 9.39 -4.30
CA GLY A 78 -0.45 8.36 -4.79
C GLY A 78 -1.15 7.04 -5.14
N ASN A 79 -2.08 6.57 -4.30
CA ASN A 79 -2.83 5.34 -4.53
C ASN A 79 -3.81 5.48 -5.71
N VAL A 80 -4.46 6.63 -5.86
CA VAL A 80 -5.26 6.93 -7.07
C VAL A 80 -4.40 6.83 -8.33
N ASN A 81 -3.19 7.37 -8.30
CA ASN A 81 -2.25 7.27 -9.42
C ASN A 81 -1.78 5.82 -9.68
N LYS A 82 -1.52 5.02 -8.63
CA LYS A 82 -1.19 3.59 -8.79
C LYS A 82 -2.32 2.84 -9.49
N LEU A 83 -3.58 3.10 -9.11
CA LEU A 83 -4.75 2.48 -9.72
C LEU A 83 -4.91 2.88 -11.19
N ALA A 84 -4.69 4.16 -11.51
CA ALA A 84 -4.66 4.63 -12.90
C ALA A 84 -3.59 3.89 -13.74
N LYS A 85 -2.38 3.74 -13.19
CA LYS A 85 -1.29 3.00 -13.84
C LYS A 85 -1.58 1.51 -14.00
N LEU A 86 -2.22 0.87 -13.01
CA LEU A 86 -2.65 -0.52 -13.12
C LEU A 86 -3.63 -0.70 -14.28
N ARG A 87 -4.62 0.20 -14.39
CA ARG A 87 -5.59 0.20 -15.48
C ARG A 87 -4.95 0.36 -16.86
N GLU A 88 -3.97 1.25 -16.99
CA GLU A 88 -3.21 1.43 -18.24
C GLU A 88 -2.37 0.20 -18.61
N ARG A 89 -1.72 -0.43 -17.63
CA ARG A 89 -0.95 -1.66 -17.83
C ARG A 89 -1.84 -2.80 -18.30
N GLU A 90 -3.06 -2.92 -17.77
CA GLU A 90 -4.02 -3.92 -18.22
C GLU A 90 -4.48 -3.68 -19.66
N ARG A 91 -4.76 -2.43 -20.04
CA ARG A 91 -5.10 -2.08 -21.42
C ARG A 91 -3.99 -2.45 -22.40
N ARG A 92 -2.74 -2.05 -22.12
CA ARG A 92 -1.58 -2.42 -22.96
C ARG A 92 -1.36 -3.92 -23.04
N ARG A 93 -1.57 -4.66 -21.95
CA ARG A 93 -1.48 -6.14 -21.95
C ARG A 93 -2.63 -6.80 -22.72
N ALA A 94 -3.83 -6.23 -22.70
CA ALA A 94 -4.95 -6.69 -23.51
C ALA A 94 -4.70 -6.45 -25.01
N GLU A 95 -4.15 -5.28 -25.37
CA GLU A 95 -3.76 -4.95 -26.74
C GLU A 95 -2.66 -5.89 -27.27
N LEU A 96 -1.63 -6.17 -26.47
CA LEU A 96 -0.59 -7.14 -26.83
C LEU A 96 -1.17 -8.55 -27.04
N ARG A 97 -2.09 -9.00 -26.16
CA ARG A 97 -2.76 -10.29 -26.32
C ARG A 97 -3.63 -10.35 -27.57
N ALA A 98 -4.30 -9.26 -27.94
CA ALA A 98 -5.07 -9.17 -29.17
C ALA A 98 -4.18 -9.23 -30.43
N ARG A 99 -2.98 -8.63 -30.37
CA ARG A 99 -1.96 -8.73 -31.44
C ARG A 99 -1.43 -10.15 -31.59
N MET A 100 -1.00 -10.78 -30.50
CA MET A 100 -0.54 -12.18 -30.51
C MET A 100 -1.59 -13.15 -31.04
N ARG A 101 -2.89 -12.95 -30.73
CA ARG A 101 -3.98 -13.77 -31.27
C ARG A 101 -4.14 -13.64 -32.78
N ARG A 102 -3.99 -12.41 -33.31
CA ARG A 102 -4.04 -12.16 -34.76
C ARG A 102 -2.84 -12.78 -35.48
N GLU A 103 -1.66 -12.68 -34.89
CA GLU A 103 -0.43 -13.31 -35.41
C GLU A 103 -0.56 -14.84 -35.41
N GLN A 104 -1.03 -15.45 -34.31
CA GLN A 104 -1.28 -16.90 -34.26
C GLN A 104 -2.37 -17.37 -35.24
N GLU A 105 -3.44 -16.60 -35.45
CA GLU A 105 -4.45 -16.92 -36.48
C GLU A 105 -3.86 -16.84 -37.88
N GLN A 106 -2.96 -15.88 -38.13
CA GLN A 106 -2.25 -15.75 -39.41
C GLN A 106 -1.25 -16.89 -39.63
N GLU A 107 -0.52 -17.31 -38.60
CA GLU A 107 0.36 -18.49 -38.61
C GLU A 107 -0.42 -19.79 -38.79
N ARG A 108 -1.56 -19.98 -38.11
CA ARG A 108 -2.42 -21.16 -38.30
C ARG A 108 -3.00 -21.24 -39.71
N ARG A 109 -3.38 -20.09 -40.31
CA ARG A 109 -3.83 -20.01 -41.71
C ARG A 109 -2.71 -20.29 -42.72
N SER A 110 -1.45 -20.05 -42.36
CA SER A 110 -0.29 -20.35 -43.20
C SER A 110 0.30 -21.74 -42.93
N ALA A 111 0.04 -22.36 -41.77
CA ALA A 111 0.40 -23.73 -41.44
C ALA A 111 -0.61 -24.77 -41.97
N SER A 112 -1.88 -24.38 -42.22
CA SER A 112 -2.89 -25.26 -42.83
C SER A 112 -2.57 -25.67 -44.28
N SER A 113 -1.48 -25.17 -44.87
CA SER A 113 -0.94 -25.61 -46.16
C SER A 113 0.24 -26.61 -46.05
N SER A 114 0.68 -26.99 -44.84
CA SER A 114 1.75 -27.96 -44.65
C SER A 114 1.53 -28.82 -43.40
N SER A 115 0.82 -29.93 -43.58
CA SER A 115 0.57 -30.92 -42.52
C SER A 115 1.76 -31.86 -42.32
N SER A 116 2.14 -32.15 -41.08
CA SER A 116 2.83 -33.39 -40.70
C SER A 116 2.46 -33.81 -39.27
N SER A 117 1.88 -35.01 -39.19
CA SER A 117 1.36 -35.67 -37.99
C SER A 117 2.42 -36.54 -37.32
N SER A 118 2.96 -36.14 -36.16
CA SER A 118 3.63 -37.09 -35.25
C SER A 118 3.73 -36.64 -33.77
N ALA A 119 3.35 -35.41 -33.43
CA ALA A 119 3.57 -34.84 -32.08
C ALA A 119 2.44 -35.11 -31.05
N VAL A 120 1.44 -35.93 -31.38
CA VAL A 120 0.13 -35.94 -30.68
C VAL A 120 0.16 -36.62 -29.30
N ALA A 121 1.08 -37.56 -29.04
CA ALA A 121 1.05 -38.36 -27.81
C ALA A 121 1.92 -37.84 -26.64
N THR A 122 2.96 -37.05 -26.93
CA THR A 122 3.80 -36.40 -25.89
C THR A 122 3.38 -34.95 -25.61
N ALA A 123 2.56 -34.37 -26.48
CA ALA A 123 1.97 -33.06 -26.24
C ALA A 123 0.93 -33.08 -25.12
N THR A 124 0.10 -34.13 -25.02
CA THR A 124 -1.02 -34.20 -24.07
C THR A 124 -0.60 -34.12 -22.60
N THR A 125 0.42 -34.86 -22.17
CA THR A 125 0.89 -34.83 -20.78
C THR A 125 1.61 -33.54 -20.41
N LYS A 126 2.34 -32.94 -21.35
CA LYS A 126 3.01 -31.65 -21.16
C LYS A 126 2.02 -30.48 -21.20
N GLU A 127 0.96 -30.59 -22.00
CA GLU A 127 -0.15 -29.62 -22.07
C GLU A 127 -1.01 -29.69 -20.81
N GLU A 128 -1.34 -30.88 -20.30
CA GLU A 128 -2.10 -31.06 -19.05
C GLU A 128 -1.33 -30.53 -17.83
N PHE A 129 -0.03 -30.83 -17.70
CA PHE A 129 0.79 -30.28 -16.62
C PHE A 129 0.94 -28.76 -16.72
N ARG A 130 1.08 -28.23 -17.95
CA ARG A 130 1.13 -26.79 -18.21
C ARG A 130 -0.23 -26.14 -17.90
N CYS A 131 -1.34 -26.82 -18.17
CA CYS A 131 -2.69 -26.37 -17.88
C CYS A 131 -2.98 -26.37 -16.38
N LEU A 132 -2.55 -27.40 -15.63
CA LEU A 132 -2.64 -27.44 -14.16
C LEU A 132 -1.77 -26.37 -13.47
N VAL A 133 -0.55 -26.15 -13.99
CA VAL A 133 0.33 -25.08 -13.51
C VAL A 133 -0.26 -23.72 -13.87
N GLU A 134 -0.75 -23.53 -15.10
CA GLU A 134 -1.42 -22.29 -15.51
C GLU A 134 -2.71 -22.07 -14.72
N GLU A 135 -3.54 -23.08 -14.45
CA GLU A 135 -4.80 -22.95 -13.71
C GLU A 135 -4.54 -22.53 -12.26
N ASN A 136 -3.55 -23.13 -11.59
CA ASN A 136 -3.09 -22.69 -10.26
C ASN A 136 -2.43 -21.31 -10.30
N TYR A 137 -1.63 -20.99 -11.33
CA TYR A 137 -1.06 -19.66 -11.52
C TYR A 137 -2.13 -18.60 -11.86
N PHE A 138 -3.21 -18.97 -12.54
CA PHE A 138 -4.23 -18.06 -13.05
C PHE A 138 -5.29 -17.77 -12.00
N LEU A 139 -5.65 -18.76 -11.17
CA LEU A 139 -6.39 -18.52 -9.92
C LEU A 139 -5.58 -17.59 -9.01
N SER A 140 -4.28 -17.86 -8.88
CA SER A 140 -3.34 -17.01 -8.12
C SER A 140 -3.20 -15.62 -8.73
N ARG A 141 -3.23 -15.46 -10.06
CA ARG A 141 -3.14 -14.16 -10.76
C ARG A 141 -4.41 -13.32 -10.62
N ARG A 142 -5.60 -13.94 -10.72
CA ARG A 142 -6.86 -13.25 -10.46
C ARG A 142 -6.99 -12.87 -9.00
N ALA A 143 -6.64 -13.78 -8.09
CA ALA A 143 -6.58 -13.50 -6.66
C ALA A 143 -5.59 -12.35 -6.37
N PHE A 144 -4.39 -12.37 -6.95
CA PHE A 144 -3.38 -11.32 -6.79
C PHE A 144 -3.88 -9.95 -7.27
N VAL A 145 -4.54 -9.88 -8.44
CA VAL A 145 -5.11 -8.62 -8.96
C VAL A 145 -6.25 -8.13 -8.07
N LEU A 146 -7.16 -9.00 -7.68
CA LEU A 146 -8.27 -8.65 -6.79
C LEU A 146 -7.75 -8.18 -5.43
N LEU A 147 -6.77 -8.88 -4.88
CA LEU A 147 -6.15 -8.55 -3.60
C LEU A 147 -5.35 -7.25 -3.67
N SER A 148 -4.64 -7.01 -4.78
CA SER A 148 -3.99 -5.72 -5.05
C SER A 148 -5.01 -4.59 -5.11
N LEU A 149 -6.17 -4.83 -5.75
CA LEU A 149 -7.24 -3.84 -5.83
C LEU A 149 -7.86 -3.60 -4.45
N VAL A 150 -8.14 -4.66 -3.69
CA VAL A 150 -8.64 -4.57 -2.31
C VAL A 150 -7.68 -3.80 -1.42
N SER A 151 -6.38 -4.13 -1.44
CA SER A 151 -5.33 -3.41 -0.69
C SER A 151 -5.34 -1.92 -1.05
N ASN A 152 -5.22 -1.57 -2.34
CA ASN A 152 -5.13 -0.16 -2.74
C ASN A 152 -6.43 0.62 -2.46
N CYS A 153 -7.60 -0.01 -2.65
CA CYS A 153 -8.89 0.61 -2.39
C CYS A 153 -9.16 0.80 -0.90
N SER A 154 -8.84 -0.19 -0.07
CA SER A 154 -9.04 -0.13 1.38
C SER A 154 -8.06 0.85 2.05
N GLU A 155 -6.79 0.84 1.64
CA GLU A 155 -5.79 1.83 2.09
C GLU A 155 -6.20 3.26 1.65
N GLY A 156 -6.68 3.39 0.41
CA GLY A 156 -7.21 4.66 -0.11
C GLY A 156 -8.44 5.16 0.66
N ALA A 157 -9.38 4.27 0.95
CA ALA A 157 -10.58 4.58 1.74
C ALA A 157 -10.20 5.02 3.15
N TYR A 158 -9.27 4.31 3.80
CA TYR A 158 -8.73 4.71 5.10
C TYR A 158 -8.19 6.14 5.07
N TYR A 159 -7.28 6.46 4.15
CA TYR A 159 -6.69 7.80 4.07
C TYR A 159 -7.73 8.88 3.80
N PHE A 160 -8.71 8.61 2.93
CA PHE A 160 -9.80 9.53 2.62
C PHE A 160 -10.68 9.82 3.84
N LEU A 161 -11.12 8.76 4.53
CA LEU A 161 -11.97 8.90 5.72
C LEU A 161 -11.22 9.59 6.87
N ASP A 162 -9.90 9.37 7.01
CA ASP A 162 -9.08 10.09 8.00
C ASP A 162 -8.99 11.61 7.72
N GLN A 163 -9.14 12.05 6.47
CA GLN A 163 -9.26 13.48 6.15
C GLN A 163 -10.59 14.07 6.62
N ILE A 164 -11.70 13.32 6.51
CA ILE A 164 -13.01 13.79 7.01
C ILE A 164 -12.97 13.93 8.55
N GLN A 165 -12.30 13.01 9.24
CA GLN A 165 -12.08 13.11 10.68
C GLN A 165 -11.23 14.32 11.09
N PHE A 166 -10.35 14.80 10.20
CA PHE A 166 -9.56 16.00 10.45
C PHE A 166 -10.44 17.25 10.57
N PHE A 167 -11.47 17.40 9.74
CA PHE A 167 -12.40 18.54 9.84
C PHE A 167 -13.16 18.60 11.16
N VAL A 168 -13.42 17.45 11.79
CA VAL A 168 -13.98 17.39 13.15
C VAL A 168 -12.99 17.91 14.18
N LYS A 169 -11.71 17.54 14.06
CA LYS A 169 -10.63 18.03 14.96
C LYS A 169 -10.34 19.52 14.76
N ALA A 170 -10.47 20.01 13.54
CA ALA A 170 -10.38 21.41 13.18
C ALA A 170 -11.59 22.25 13.64
N LYS A 171 -12.56 21.64 14.35
CA LYS A 171 -13.82 22.24 14.79
C LYS A 171 -14.72 22.75 13.65
N VAL A 172 -14.46 22.31 12.42
CA VAL A 172 -15.28 22.63 11.24
C VAL A 172 -16.55 21.77 11.22
N LEU A 173 -16.48 20.53 11.69
CA LEU A 173 -17.62 19.61 11.78
C LEU A 173 -17.99 19.32 13.24
N LYS A 174 -19.30 19.29 13.54
CA LYS A 174 -19.81 18.91 14.85
C LYS A 174 -19.57 17.42 15.11
N LYS A 175 -19.21 17.07 16.34
CA LYS A 175 -19.16 15.67 16.78
C LYS A 175 -20.56 15.07 16.67
N SER A 176 -20.73 14.04 15.86
CA SER A 176 -21.99 13.32 15.65
C SER A 176 -21.74 11.81 15.60
N ASP A 177 -22.79 11.00 15.72
CA ASP A 177 -22.65 9.55 15.62
C ASP A 177 -22.18 9.10 14.23
N ALA A 178 -22.47 9.87 13.18
CA ALA A 178 -21.91 9.68 11.85
C ALA A 178 -20.37 9.72 11.84
N ILE A 179 -19.75 10.57 12.66
CA ILE A 179 -18.28 10.64 12.78
C ILE A 179 -17.71 9.42 13.49
N LYS A 180 -18.42 8.88 14.49
CA LYS A 180 -18.00 7.64 15.16
C LYS A 180 -18.04 6.47 14.18
N THR A 181 -19.13 6.34 13.42
CA THR A 181 -19.26 5.34 12.36
C THR A 181 -18.16 5.49 11.32
N LEU A 182 -17.88 6.71 10.88
CA LEU A 182 -16.83 7.00 9.90
C LEU A 182 -15.43 6.62 10.41
N ARG A 183 -15.15 6.81 11.71
CA ARG A 183 -13.91 6.35 12.35
C ARG A 183 -13.79 4.84 12.35
N LYS A 184 -14.84 4.12 12.76
CA LYS A 184 -14.89 2.66 12.72
C LYS A 184 -14.66 2.14 11.31
N THR A 185 -15.36 2.70 10.32
CA THR A 185 -15.20 2.33 8.92
C THR A 185 -13.77 2.57 8.42
N ALA A 186 -13.14 3.68 8.82
CA ALA A 186 -11.74 3.95 8.47
C ALA A 186 -10.78 2.91 9.08
N ALA A 187 -10.96 2.57 10.36
CA ALA A 187 -10.12 1.58 11.05
C ALA A 187 -10.30 0.17 10.46
N VAL A 188 -11.53 -0.21 10.08
CA VAL A 188 -11.81 -1.47 9.37
C VAL A 188 -11.15 -1.47 7.99
N ALA A 189 -11.21 -0.36 7.25
CA ALA A 189 -10.55 -0.24 5.95
C ALA A 189 -9.02 -0.38 6.08
N GLU A 190 -8.43 0.23 7.12
CA GLU A 190 -7.01 0.06 7.45
C GLU A 190 -6.67 -1.40 7.77
N LEU A 191 -7.48 -2.09 8.58
CA LEU A 191 -7.31 -3.50 8.91
C LEU A 191 -7.33 -4.40 7.65
N VAL A 192 -8.32 -4.19 6.78
CA VAL A 192 -8.47 -4.92 5.50
C VAL A 192 -7.25 -4.70 4.61
N SER A 193 -6.71 -3.48 4.58
CA SER A 193 -5.51 -3.18 3.79
C SER A 193 -4.29 -3.98 4.25
N TYR A 194 -4.06 -4.08 5.57
CA TYR A 194 -2.92 -4.84 6.11
C TYR A 194 -3.05 -6.34 5.89
N VAL A 195 -4.26 -6.89 5.99
CA VAL A 195 -4.51 -8.31 5.67
C VAL A 195 -4.23 -8.57 4.19
N ALA A 196 -4.75 -7.71 3.30
CA ALA A 196 -4.52 -7.85 1.86
C ALA A 196 -3.04 -7.72 1.49
N ASP A 197 -2.32 -6.74 2.05
CA ASP A 197 -0.89 -6.55 1.84
C ASP A 197 -0.05 -7.71 2.36
N THR A 198 -0.44 -8.30 3.50
CA THR A 198 0.26 -9.47 4.04
C THR A 198 0.08 -10.69 3.16
N ILE A 199 -1.13 -10.92 2.64
CA ILE A 199 -1.37 -12.02 1.71
C ILE A 199 -0.61 -11.77 0.40
N LEU A 200 -0.57 -10.54 -0.12
CA LEU A 200 0.23 -10.19 -1.30
C LEU A 200 1.72 -10.44 -1.07
N LEU A 201 2.24 -10.03 0.09
CA LEU A 201 3.64 -10.24 0.47
C LEU A 201 4.01 -11.73 0.54
N VAL A 202 3.09 -12.57 1.01
CA VAL A 202 3.28 -14.03 1.02
C VAL A 202 3.32 -14.58 -0.40
N LEU A 203 2.44 -14.11 -1.28
CA LEU A 203 2.28 -14.57 -2.66
C LEU A 203 3.38 -14.06 -3.63
N ASP A 204 3.94 -12.87 -3.39
CA ASP A 204 4.92 -12.24 -4.30
C ASP A 204 6.30 -12.92 -4.28
N GLY A 205 6.56 -13.83 -3.32
CA GLY A 205 7.75 -14.70 -3.32
C GLY A 205 9.09 -13.96 -3.18
N GLY A 206 9.08 -12.72 -2.68
CA GLY A 206 10.27 -11.88 -2.55
C GLY A 206 11.33 -12.39 -1.57
N ASP A 207 12.49 -11.74 -1.61
CA ASP A 207 13.67 -11.99 -0.76
C ASP A 207 13.29 -12.16 0.73
N GLY A 208 13.85 -13.19 1.36
CA GLY A 208 13.51 -13.62 2.71
C GLY A 208 13.65 -12.50 3.73
N GLU A 209 14.76 -11.74 3.71
CA GLU A 209 14.99 -10.67 4.68
C GLU A 209 13.90 -9.58 4.58
N LYS A 210 13.69 -9.02 3.39
CA LYS A 210 12.65 -7.98 3.15
C LYS A 210 11.27 -8.47 3.54
N LYS A 211 10.96 -9.74 3.26
CA LYS A 211 9.70 -10.38 3.62
C LYS A 211 9.49 -10.42 5.14
N TYR A 212 10.50 -10.79 5.94
CA TYR A 212 10.39 -10.81 7.39
C TYR A 212 10.08 -9.43 7.97
N PHE A 213 10.79 -8.40 7.52
CA PHE A 213 10.58 -7.05 8.02
C PHE A 213 9.23 -6.46 7.59
N SER A 214 8.83 -6.65 6.33
CA SER A 214 7.51 -6.22 5.85
C SER A 214 6.38 -6.96 6.59
N ALA A 215 6.52 -8.27 6.83
CA ALA A 215 5.55 -9.04 7.60
C ALA A 215 5.46 -8.55 9.05
N THR A 216 6.61 -8.32 9.69
CA THR A 216 6.67 -7.77 11.05
C THR A 216 5.99 -6.40 11.11
N GLN A 217 6.28 -5.51 10.16
CA GLN A 217 5.65 -4.19 10.10
C GLN A 217 4.14 -4.30 9.92
N ASN A 218 3.66 -5.17 9.02
CA ASN A 218 2.24 -5.37 8.78
C ASN A 218 1.51 -5.92 10.01
N VAL A 219 2.13 -6.85 10.75
CA VAL A 219 1.56 -7.38 12.01
C VAL A 219 1.46 -6.26 13.05
N VAL A 220 2.52 -5.47 13.22
CA VAL A 220 2.55 -4.35 14.16
C VAL A 220 1.47 -3.32 13.81
N ASP A 221 1.38 -2.94 12.53
CA ASP A 221 0.38 -1.98 12.07
C ASP A 221 -1.06 -2.53 12.15
N PHE A 222 -1.25 -3.84 11.88
CA PHE A 222 -2.52 -4.53 12.07
C PHE A 222 -2.98 -4.50 13.53
N LEU A 223 -2.09 -4.76 14.50
CA LEU A 223 -2.43 -4.71 15.92
C LEU A 223 -2.86 -3.31 16.36
N MET A 224 -2.19 -2.28 15.83
CA MET A 224 -2.56 -0.89 16.08
C MET A 224 -3.92 -0.53 15.48
N ALA A 225 -4.20 -0.95 14.23
CA ALA A 225 -5.50 -0.74 13.59
C ALA A 225 -6.62 -1.52 14.29
N LEU A 226 -6.35 -2.74 14.76
CA LEU A 226 -7.29 -3.54 15.53
C LEU A 226 -7.67 -2.87 16.85
N ASN A 227 -6.70 -2.25 17.53
CA ASN A 227 -6.94 -1.44 18.71
C ASN A 227 -7.90 -0.27 18.40
N ASP A 228 -7.72 0.40 17.27
CA ASP A 228 -8.59 1.51 16.84
C ASP A 228 -10.02 1.06 16.50
N VAL A 229 -10.20 -0.16 15.96
CA VAL A 229 -11.54 -0.75 15.71
C VAL A 229 -12.28 -1.07 17.01
N ARG A 230 -11.55 -1.53 18.04
CA ARG A 230 -12.17 -2.06 19.28
C ARG A 230 -12.81 -0.98 20.14
N GLU A 231 -12.53 0.31 19.92
CA GLU A 231 -13.10 1.47 20.65
C GLU A 231 -13.27 1.26 22.18
N ARG A 232 -12.40 0.47 22.82
CA ARG A 232 -12.46 0.24 24.27
C ARG A 232 -11.45 1.16 24.94
N GLU A 233 -11.96 2.09 25.74
CA GLU A 233 -11.16 3.04 26.53
C GLU A 233 -10.14 2.37 27.48
N THR A 234 -10.22 1.07 27.75
CA THR A 234 -9.45 0.46 28.84
C THR A 234 -8.98 -0.98 28.66
N ASP A 235 -9.11 -1.65 27.51
CA ASP A 235 -8.67 -3.06 27.47
C ASP A 235 -8.25 -3.56 26.08
N LEU A 236 -6.99 -3.25 25.74
CA LEU A 236 -6.01 -4.17 25.12
C LEU A 236 -4.61 -3.55 24.83
N GLY A 237 -4.37 -2.27 25.09
CA GLY A 237 -3.04 -1.69 24.91
C GLY A 237 -2.70 -0.71 26.02
N ASP A 238 -1.76 -1.09 26.88
CA ASP A 238 -0.95 -0.11 27.62
C ASP A 238 -0.48 0.95 26.59
N PRO A 239 -0.72 2.25 26.78
CA PRO A 239 -0.23 3.30 25.90
C PRO A 239 1.25 3.13 25.53
N ARG A 240 2.06 2.59 26.46
CA ARG A 240 3.48 2.27 26.25
C ARG A 240 3.69 1.17 25.22
N PHE A 241 2.84 0.14 25.24
CA PHE A 241 2.86 -0.94 24.27
C PHE A 241 2.47 -0.43 22.87
N LEU A 242 1.44 0.41 22.77
CA LEU A 242 1.07 1.03 21.49
C LEU A 242 2.15 1.97 20.96
N SER A 243 2.82 2.70 21.86
CA SER A 243 3.98 3.53 21.51
C SER A 243 5.17 2.69 21.04
N ALA A 244 5.46 1.57 21.70
CA ALA A 244 6.50 0.63 21.27
C ALA A 244 6.20 0.03 19.88
N LEU A 245 4.98 -0.45 19.65
CA LEU A 245 4.52 -0.91 18.34
C LEU A 245 4.70 0.18 17.27
N GLY A 246 4.27 1.40 17.60
CA GLY A 246 4.41 2.55 16.71
C GLY A 246 5.86 2.88 16.34
N ILE A 247 6.80 2.75 17.29
CA ILE A 247 8.25 2.92 17.09
C ILE A 247 8.81 1.81 16.19
N VAL A 248 8.49 0.54 16.46
CA VAL A 248 8.96 -0.61 15.66
C VAL A 248 8.53 -0.46 14.21
N SER A 249 7.24 -0.19 13.97
CA SER A 249 6.73 -0.01 12.61
C SER A 249 7.39 1.19 11.90
N ALA A 250 7.63 2.29 12.62
CA ALA A 250 8.30 3.45 12.05
C ALA A 250 9.76 3.17 11.68
N ALA A 251 10.50 2.48 12.55
CA ALA A 251 11.90 2.14 12.33
C ALA A 251 12.07 1.24 11.09
N ILE A 252 11.23 0.19 10.98
CA ILE A 252 11.23 -0.69 9.79
C ILE A 252 10.90 0.12 8.54
N GLY A 253 9.88 0.98 8.59
CA GLY A 253 9.48 1.79 7.44
C GLY A 253 10.49 2.87 7.04
N ILE A 254 11.29 3.40 7.96
CA ILE A 254 12.41 4.32 7.65
C ILE A 254 13.49 3.55 6.92
N ARG A 255 13.89 2.38 7.45
CA ARG A 255 14.90 1.54 6.84
C ARG A 255 14.52 1.20 5.40
N ASP A 256 13.33 0.66 5.17
CA ASP A 256 12.87 0.27 3.83
C ASP A 256 12.83 1.42 2.80
N LYS A 257 12.90 2.68 3.25
CA LYS A 257 12.83 3.86 2.37
C LYS A 257 14.16 4.58 2.18
N TRP A 258 15.14 4.38 3.07
CA TRP A 258 16.39 5.15 3.10
C TRP A 258 17.66 4.30 3.19
N LEU A 259 17.55 3.03 3.59
CA LEU A 259 18.65 2.08 3.75
C LEU A 259 18.48 0.93 2.76
#